data_AF-A0A0Q7A5E7-F1
#
_entry.id   AF-A0A0Q7A5E7-F1
#
_cell.length_a   1.000
_cell.length_b   1.000
_cell.length_c   1.000
_cell.angle_alpha   90.00
_cell.angle_beta   90.00
_cell.angle_gamma   90.00
#
_symmetry.space_group_name_H-M   'P 1'
#
loop_
_entity.id
_entity.type
_entity.pdbx_description
1 polymer ?
#
loop_
_entity_poly.entity_id
_entity_poly.type
_entity_poly.pdbx_seq_one_letter_code
_entity_poly.pdbx_strand_id
1 'polypeptide(L)'
;MNHPPRSAAFALTGLAFALLCALPARAVPVTPGAGPVALPGTTVAVDPSLAGTVLADVQSHWVSAIDPLYGFPGAEGELFSRVVRQTGSGTLDFYWRITVEPPSYPNFVPTSLAITGLSLANFLTGASFDANYRTDGLGTTAPSGAFSTDAGSFTYTFSNLSFGPGSQSYFLLLHSAATSYDASALATLGVTTVATFAPTAPIPEPQTWALMTAGLVALGVVRRRTATRG
;
A
#
# COMPACT_ATOMS: atom_id res chain seq x y z
N MET A 1 28.35 11.47 -56.27
CA MET A 1 27.14 10.90 -55.66
C MET A 1 27.54 10.39 -54.27
N ASN A 2 27.24 11.17 -53.22
CA ASN A 2 27.60 10.85 -51.85
C ASN A 2 26.34 10.38 -51.09
N HIS A 3 26.31 9.11 -50.69
CA HIS A 3 25.28 8.57 -49.82
C HIS A 3 25.61 8.89 -48.35
N PRO A 4 24.66 9.41 -47.55
CA PRO A 4 24.86 9.59 -46.12
C PRO A 4 24.82 8.24 -45.37
N PRO A 5 25.58 8.08 -44.26
CA PRO A 5 25.63 6.84 -43.49
C PRO A 5 24.34 6.63 -42.68
N ARG A 6 23.69 5.48 -42.89
CA ARG A 6 22.41 5.06 -42.29
C ARG A 6 22.52 4.48 -40.86
N SER A 7 23.67 4.61 -40.19
CA SER A 7 23.99 3.80 -39.01
C SER A 7 23.50 4.37 -37.67
N ALA A 8 22.91 5.57 -37.63
CA ALA A 8 22.51 6.21 -36.36
C ALA A 8 21.09 5.82 -35.88
N ALA A 9 20.26 5.22 -36.72
CA ALA A 9 18.84 4.99 -36.41
C ALA A 9 18.56 3.74 -35.55
N PHE A 10 19.47 2.77 -35.49
CA PHE A 10 19.25 1.51 -34.76
C PHE A 10 19.73 1.53 -33.30
N ALA A 11 20.58 2.48 -32.91
CA ALA A 11 21.10 2.57 -31.55
C ALA A 11 20.09 3.18 -30.56
N LEU A 12 19.17 4.04 -31.03
CA LEU A 12 18.16 4.71 -30.19
C LEU A 12 16.98 3.79 -29.83
N THR A 13 16.66 2.79 -30.65
CA THR A 13 15.52 1.88 -30.42
C THR A 13 15.82 0.82 -29.36
N GLY A 14 17.07 0.38 -29.22
CA GLY A 14 17.47 -0.62 -28.22
C GLY A 14 17.49 -0.08 -26.78
N LEU A 15 17.86 1.19 -26.59
CA LEU A 15 17.92 1.82 -25.27
C LEU A 15 16.51 2.01 -24.65
N ALA A 16 15.49 2.24 -25.48
CA ALA A 16 14.11 2.37 -25.03
C ALA A 16 13.49 1.04 -24.55
N PHE A 17 13.89 -0.09 -25.14
CA PHE A 17 13.34 -1.40 -24.77
C PHE A 17 13.96 -1.98 -23.49
N ALA A 18 15.23 -1.69 -23.20
CA ALA A 18 15.89 -2.13 -21.97
C ALA A 18 15.38 -1.41 -20.70
N LEU A 19 14.89 -0.16 -20.82
CA LEU A 19 14.28 0.56 -19.69
C LEU A 19 12.88 0.06 -19.32
N LEU A 20 12.20 -0.67 -20.20
CA LEU A 20 10.83 -1.18 -19.95
C LEU A 20 10.80 -2.50 -19.16
N CYS A 21 11.91 -3.25 -19.12
CA CYS A 21 11.95 -4.59 -18.50
C CYS A 21 12.38 -4.61 -17.03
N ALA A 22 12.67 -3.46 -16.42
CA ALA A 22 13.11 -3.34 -15.03
C ALA A 22 12.12 -2.53 -14.18
N LEU A 23 10.83 -2.83 -14.28
CA LEU A 23 9.86 -2.30 -13.32
C LEU A 23 10.01 -3.13 -12.03
N PRO A 24 10.53 -2.57 -10.92
CA PRO A 24 10.51 -3.27 -9.64
C PRO A 24 9.08 -3.69 -9.31
N ALA A 25 8.90 -4.84 -8.67
CA ALA A 25 7.60 -5.29 -8.18
C ALA A 25 7.15 -4.32 -7.09
N ARG A 26 6.49 -3.26 -7.52
CA ARG A 26 6.00 -2.18 -6.67
C ARG A 26 4.65 -2.54 -6.11
N ALA A 27 4.35 -1.94 -4.97
CA ALA A 27 3.04 -2.03 -4.38
C ALA A 27 1.97 -1.53 -5.38
N VAL A 28 0.76 -2.07 -5.26
CA VAL A 28 -0.30 -1.89 -6.26
C VAL A 28 -1.02 -0.57 -5.98
N PRO A 29 -1.16 0.33 -6.98
CA PRO A 29 -1.85 1.59 -6.76
C PRO A 29 -3.32 1.33 -6.43
N VAL A 30 -3.76 1.87 -5.30
CA VAL A 30 -5.16 1.88 -4.87
C VAL A 30 -5.70 3.28 -5.08
N THR A 31 -6.66 3.40 -6.00
CA THR A 31 -7.31 4.66 -6.33
C THR A 31 -8.60 4.80 -5.53
N PRO A 32 -8.84 5.95 -4.86
CA PRO A 32 -10.10 6.21 -4.18
C PRO A 32 -11.32 6.03 -5.11
N GLY A 33 -12.35 5.34 -4.61
CA GLY A 33 -13.57 5.03 -5.34
C GLY A 33 -13.48 3.87 -6.32
N ALA A 34 -12.29 3.26 -6.49
CA ALA A 34 -12.13 2.05 -7.28
C ALA A 34 -12.51 0.79 -6.45
N GLY A 35 -12.83 -0.29 -7.15
CA GLY A 35 -13.07 -1.59 -6.52
C GLY A 35 -11.79 -2.23 -5.95
N PRO A 36 -11.93 -3.36 -5.22
CA PRO A 36 -10.78 -4.08 -4.66
C PRO A 36 -9.76 -4.52 -5.70
N VAL A 37 -8.49 -4.28 -5.37
CA VAL A 37 -7.34 -4.77 -6.13
C VAL A 37 -6.68 -5.93 -5.40
N ALA A 38 -6.28 -6.96 -6.16
CA ALA A 38 -5.53 -8.08 -5.62
C ALA A 38 -4.10 -7.66 -5.30
N LEU A 39 -3.57 -8.17 -4.17
CA LEU A 39 -2.21 -7.87 -3.73
C LEU A 39 -1.31 -9.10 -3.99
N PRO A 40 -0.21 -8.96 -4.76
CA PRO A 40 0.64 -10.10 -5.10
C PRO A 40 1.55 -10.57 -3.95
N GLY A 41 1.70 -9.77 -2.90
CA GLY A 41 2.76 -9.95 -1.90
C GLY A 41 4.09 -9.38 -2.39
N THR A 42 5.00 -9.10 -1.46
CA THR A 42 6.37 -8.68 -1.74
C THR A 42 7.34 -9.16 -0.64
N THR A 43 8.64 -9.03 -0.89
CA THR A 43 9.71 -9.35 0.05
C THR A 43 10.79 -8.27 -0.03
N VAL A 44 11.66 -8.18 0.97
CA VAL A 44 12.86 -7.30 0.92
C VAL A 44 13.80 -7.68 -0.22
N ALA A 45 13.83 -8.95 -0.63
CA ALA A 45 14.65 -9.37 -1.76
C ALA A 45 14.13 -8.80 -3.10
N VAL A 46 12.80 -8.64 -3.22
CA VAL A 46 12.14 -8.09 -4.41
C VAL A 46 12.10 -6.56 -4.38
N ASP A 47 11.86 -5.99 -3.20
CA ASP A 47 11.87 -4.55 -2.96
C ASP A 47 12.80 -4.23 -1.76
N PRO A 48 14.10 -3.97 -2.03
CA PRO A 48 15.06 -3.65 -0.98
C PRO A 48 14.76 -2.37 -0.20
N SER A 49 13.88 -1.49 -0.70
CA SER A 49 13.49 -0.28 0.02
C SER A 49 12.75 -0.59 1.34
N LEU A 50 12.15 -1.77 1.44
CA LEU A 50 11.46 -2.29 2.62
C LEU A 50 12.40 -2.63 3.79
N ALA A 51 13.72 -2.65 3.56
CA ALA A 51 14.75 -2.82 4.61
C ALA A 51 15.03 -1.53 5.39
N GLY A 52 14.02 -0.68 5.56
CA GLY A 52 14.12 0.61 6.21
C GLY A 52 14.31 0.56 7.74
N THR A 53 14.50 1.74 8.33
CA THR A 53 14.60 1.90 9.79
C THR A 53 13.22 2.02 10.42
N VAL A 54 12.92 1.22 11.44
CA VAL A 54 11.68 1.35 12.22
C VAL A 54 11.72 2.63 13.06
N LEU A 55 10.76 3.52 12.87
CA LEU A 55 10.63 4.78 13.62
C LEU A 55 9.67 4.67 14.80
N ALA A 56 8.59 3.91 14.62
CA ALA A 56 7.59 3.65 15.65
C ALA A 56 7.00 2.26 15.46
N ASP A 57 6.63 1.63 16.57
CA ASP A 57 5.96 0.34 16.62
C ASP A 57 5.06 0.34 17.86
N VAL A 58 3.75 0.29 17.64
CA VAL A 58 2.74 0.34 18.70
C VAL A 58 1.85 -0.87 18.58
N GLN A 59 1.62 -1.51 19.72
CA GLN A 59 0.69 -2.61 19.86
C GLN A 59 -0.57 -2.12 20.56
N SER A 60 -1.72 -2.39 19.94
CA SER A 60 -3.04 -2.03 20.46
C SER A 60 -3.93 -3.25 20.53
N HIS A 61 -4.54 -3.48 21.68
CA HIS A 61 -5.51 -4.55 21.88
C HIS A 61 -6.83 -4.22 21.16
N TRP A 62 -7.47 -5.22 20.58
CA TRP A 62 -8.78 -5.08 19.94
C TRP A 62 -9.71 -6.25 20.28
N VAL A 63 -11.02 -5.96 20.32
CA VAL A 63 -12.08 -6.94 20.53
C VAL A 63 -13.17 -6.81 19.46
N SER A 64 -13.71 -7.93 18.98
CA SER A 64 -14.91 -7.93 18.15
C SER A 64 -16.16 -7.85 19.01
N ALA A 65 -17.30 -7.56 18.37
CA ALA A 65 -18.58 -7.67 19.06
C ALA A 65 -18.80 -9.10 19.57
N ILE A 66 -19.59 -9.20 20.64
CA ILE A 66 -20.19 -10.47 21.08
C ILE A 66 -20.95 -11.06 19.89
N ASP A 67 -20.73 -12.35 19.62
CA ASP A 67 -21.48 -13.04 18.59
C ASP A 67 -22.93 -13.22 19.07
N PRO A 68 -23.92 -12.58 18.42
CA PRO A 68 -25.31 -12.64 18.88
C PRO A 68 -25.93 -14.02 18.72
N LEU A 69 -25.39 -14.87 17.84
CA LEU A 69 -25.91 -16.22 17.60
C LEU A 69 -25.53 -17.16 18.75
N TYR A 70 -24.39 -16.94 19.39
CA TYR A 70 -23.84 -17.85 20.39
C TYR A 70 -23.62 -17.22 21.79
N GLY A 71 -23.74 -15.89 21.91
CA GLY A 71 -23.61 -15.18 23.18
C GLY A 71 -22.20 -15.18 23.78
N PHE A 72 -21.17 -15.49 22.98
CA PHE A 72 -19.78 -15.58 23.43
C PHE A 72 -19.02 -14.26 23.28
N PRO A 73 -17.99 -14.02 24.12
CA PRO A 73 -16.98 -13.00 23.84
C PRO A 73 -16.51 -13.10 22.39
N GLY A 74 -16.44 -11.95 21.72
CA GLY A 74 -15.96 -11.85 20.35
C GLY A 74 -14.52 -12.35 20.19
N ALA A 75 -14.03 -12.39 18.95
CA ALA A 75 -12.61 -12.56 18.69
C ALA A 75 -11.84 -11.37 19.28
N GLU A 76 -10.67 -11.61 19.85
CA GLU A 76 -9.80 -10.56 20.36
C GLU A 76 -8.36 -10.79 19.90
N GLY A 77 -7.53 -9.77 20.07
CA GLY A 77 -6.10 -9.90 19.89
C GLY A 77 -5.42 -8.56 19.73
N GLU A 78 -4.36 -8.52 18.93
CA GLU A 78 -3.45 -7.38 18.89
C GLU A 78 -3.33 -6.85 17.46
N LEU A 79 -3.33 -5.53 17.36
CA LEU A 79 -2.97 -4.78 16.16
C LEU A 79 -1.60 -4.15 16.39
N PHE A 80 -0.63 -4.59 15.61
CA PHE A 80 0.69 -3.97 15.53
C PHE A 80 0.65 -2.91 14.44
N SER A 81 0.89 -1.66 14.78
CA SER A 81 0.99 -0.53 13.85
C SER A 81 2.44 -0.03 13.85
N ARG A 82 3.09 -0.03 12.70
CA ARG A 82 4.51 0.28 12.57
C ARG A 82 4.76 1.30 11.46
N VAL A 83 5.69 2.23 11.72
CA VAL A 83 6.20 3.18 10.73
C VAL A 83 7.66 2.86 10.46
N VAL A 84 8.01 2.74 9.18
CA VAL A 84 9.37 2.48 8.73
C VAL A 84 9.80 3.59 7.77
N ARG A 85 11.01 4.10 7.95
CA ARG A 85 11.63 5.02 7.01
C ARG A 85 12.48 4.25 6.01
N GLN A 86 12.14 4.39 4.74
CA GLN A 86 12.90 3.76 3.65
C GLN A 86 14.32 4.33 3.54
N THR A 87 15.26 3.44 3.24
CA THR A 87 16.64 3.83 2.95
C THR A 87 16.72 4.45 1.55
N GLY A 88 17.37 5.61 1.43
CA GLY A 88 17.56 6.31 0.16
C GLY A 88 16.54 7.42 -0.10
N SER A 89 15.25 7.09 -0.18
CA SER A 89 14.18 8.08 -0.40
C SER A 89 13.85 8.90 0.85
N GLY A 90 14.04 8.32 2.03
CA GLY A 90 13.61 8.90 3.30
C GLY A 90 12.10 8.97 3.46
N THR A 91 11.32 8.36 2.56
CA THR A 91 9.86 8.29 2.67
C THR A 91 9.42 7.23 3.68
N LEU A 92 8.13 7.20 3.98
CA LEU A 92 7.55 6.36 5.03
C LEU A 92 6.70 5.24 4.46
N ASP A 93 6.95 4.04 4.98
CA ASP A 93 6.08 2.87 4.85
C ASP A 93 5.31 2.67 6.15
N PHE A 94 4.01 2.41 6.02
CA PHE A 94 3.13 2.09 7.12
C PHE A 94 2.79 0.61 7.07
N TYR A 95 2.90 -0.04 8.21
CA TYR A 95 2.67 -1.46 8.35
C TYR A 95 1.65 -1.76 9.42
N TRP A 96 0.83 -2.77 9.14
CA TRP A 96 -0.08 -3.35 10.12
C TRP A 96 0.04 -4.85 10.17
N ARG A 97 0.00 -5.42 11.37
CA ARG A 97 -0.15 -6.87 11.56
C ARG A 97 -1.24 -7.12 12.57
N ILE A 98 -2.13 -8.03 12.25
CA ILE A 98 -3.25 -8.40 13.11
C ILE A 98 -2.95 -9.80 13.62
N THR A 99 -3.05 -9.98 14.93
CA THR A 99 -3.08 -11.32 15.54
C THR A 99 -4.47 -11.53 16.12
N VAL A 100 -4.99 -12.73 15.94
CA VAL A 100 -6.22 -13.17 16.60
C VAL A 100 -5.81 -14.18 17.66
N GLU A 101 -6.17 -13.93 18.90
CA GLU A 101 -5.87 -14.86 19.97
C GLU A 101 -6.54 -16.21 19.69
N PRO A 102 -5.86 -17.33 20.02
CA PRO A 102 -6.52 -18.61 20.05
C PRO A 102 -7.75 -18.51 20.94
N PRO A 103 -8.87 -19.15 20.57
CA PRO A 103 -10.02 -19.12 21.44
C PRO A 103 -9.63 -19.84 22.75
N SER A 104 -10.09 -19.31 23.87
CA SER A 104 -10.03 -20.02 25.16
C SER A 104 -11.06 -21.17 25.25
N TYR A 105 -11.71 -21.51 24.12
CA TYR A 105 -12.77 -22.52 24.05
C TYR A 105 -12.23 -23.90 23.67
N PRO A 106 -12.68 -24.98 24.32
CA PRO A 106 -12.11 -26.31 24.11
C PRO A 106 -12.49 -26.96 22.76
N ASN A 107 -13.59 -26.58 22.07
CA ASN A 107 -14.19 -27.49 21.08
C ASN A 107 -14.76 -26.89 19.76
N PHE A 108 -14.92 -25.57 19.61
CA PHE A 108 -15.50 -25.00 18.38
C PHE A 108 -15.10 -23.55 18.15
N VAL A 109 -14.72 -23.23 16.92
CA VAL A 109 -14.47 -21.86 16.45
C VAL A 109 -15.52 -21.52 15.41
N PRO A 110 -16.53 -20.70 15.74
CA PRO A 110 -17.48 -20.24 14.75
C PRO A 110 -16.76 -19.47 13.63
N THR A 111 -17.11 -19.74 12.38
CA THR A 111 -16.63 -18.96 11.22
C THR A 111 -17.13 -17.50 11.26
N SER A 112 -18.14 -17.21 12.09
CA SER A 112 -18.62 -15.86 12.40
C SER A 112 -17.61 -15.00 13.18
N LEU A 113 -16.56 -15.60 13.76
CA LEU A 113 -15.47 -14.89 14.42
C LEU A 113 -14.32 -14.50 13.48
N ALA A 114 -14.49 -14.71 12.18
CA ALA A 114 -13.46 -14.38 11.20
C ALA A 114 -13.33 -12.87 10.98
N ILE A 115 -12.10 -12.41 10.90
CA ILE A 115 -11.77 -11.03 10.55
C ILE A 115 -11.84 -10.89 9.03
N THR A 116 -12.76 -10.06 8.56
CA THR A 116 -13.00 -9.83 7.12
C THR A 116 -12.18 -8.69 6.54
N GLY A 117 -11.63 -7.81 7.40
CA GLY A 117 -10.82 -6.70 6.96
C GLY A 117 -10.26 -5.84 8.09
N LEU A 118 -9.34 -4.96 7.71
CA LEU A 118 -8.83 -3.85 8.51
C LEU A 118 -9.18 -2.56 7.78
N SER A 119 -9.99 -1.72 8.41
CA SER A 119 -10.37 -0.41 7.86
C SER A 119 -9.56 0.69 8.52
N LEU A 120 -8.99 1.57 7.71
CA LEU A 120 -8.27 2.76 8.13
C LEU A 120 -9.10 3.99 7.79
N ALA A 121 -9.31 4.87 8.76
CA ALA A 121 -9.98 6.16 8.60
C ALA A 121 -9.07 7.30 9.01
N ASN A 122 -9.35 8.51 8.53
CA ASN A 122 -8.49 9.69 8.64
C ASN A 122 -7.07 9.46 8.11
N PHE A 123 -6.90 8.45 7.26
CA PHE A 123 -5.65 8.21 6.58
C PHE A 123 -5.68 9.12 5.36
N LEU A 124 -5.06 10.30 5.45
CA LEU A 124 -5.14 11.34 4.40
C LEU A 124 -4.71 10.77 3.04
N THR A 125 -5.69 10.42 2.18
CA THR A 125 -5.48 9.75 0.90
C THR A 125 -5.70 10.63 -0.32
N GLY A 126 -5.23 11.88 -0.27
CA GLY A 126 -5.25 12.80 -1.42
C GLY A 126 -4.43 12.34 -2.64
N ALA A 127 -3.67 11.24 -2.53
CA ALA A 127 -2.89 10.63 -3.62
C ALA A 127 -3.17 9.12 -3.71
N SER A 128 -2.83 8.48 -4.82
CA SER A 128 -2.79 7.01 -4.92
C SER A 128 -1.78 6.46 -3.91
N PHE A 129 -2.16 5.43 -3.15
CA PHE A 129 -1.23 4.67 -2.31
C PHE A 129 -0.85 3.40 -3.00
N ASP A 130 0.38 2.98 -2.80
CA ASP A 130 0.82 1.68 -3.27
C ASP A 130 0.68 0.68 -2.11
N ALA A 131 -0.28 -0.22 -2.22
CA ALA A 131 -0.59 -1.24 -1.20
C ALA A 131 0.02 -2.61 -1.53
N ASN A 132 0.49 -3.33 -0.53
CA ASN A 132 0.92 -4.72 -0.64
C ASN A 132 0.93 -5.42 0.74
N TYR A 133 1.57 -6.57 0.87
CA TYR A 133 1.92 -7.21 2.14
C TYR A 133 3.26 -7.95 2.03
N ARG A 134 3.91 -8.19 3.18
CA ARG A 134 5.23 -8.84 3.23
C ARG A 134 5.13 -10.34 3.48
N THR A 135 5.61 -11.15 2.54
CA THR A 135 5.64 -12.62 2.67
C THR A 135 6.91 -13.16 3.35
N ASP A 136 7.92 -12.31 3.52
CA ASP A 136 9.18 -12.63 4.22
C ASP A 136 9.17 -12.22 5.70
N GLY A 137 8.01 -11.76 6.21
CA GLY A 137 7.82 -11.36 7.59
C GLY A 137 7.09 -12.41 8.44
N LEU A 138 6.78 -12.03 9.68
CA LEU A 138 5.87 -12.81 10.53
C LEU A 138 4.45 -12.76 9.96
N GLY A 139 3.67 -13.81 10.21
CA GLY A 139 2.33 -13.95 9.67
C GLY A 139 2.16 -15.22 8.87
N THR A 140 0.91 -15.60 8.62
CA THR A 140 0.57 -16.75 7.76
C THR A 140 -0.61 -16.45 6.83
N THR A 141 -1.45 -15.48 7.20
CA THR A 141 -2.64 -15.13 6.42
C THR A 141 -2.40 -13.90 5.55
N ALA A 142 -2.57 -14.06 4.24
CA ALA A 142 -2.52 -12.97 3.27
C ALA A 142 -3.89 -12.25 3.16
N PRO A 143 -3.90 -10.92 2.92
CA PRO A 143 -5.11 -10.23 2.50
C PRO A 143 -5.54 -10.73 1.12
N SER A 144 -6.85 -10.77 0.88
CA SER A 144 -7.43 -11.08 -0.44
C SER A 144 -7.38 -9.88 -1.38
N GLY A 145 -7.32 -8.67 -0.84
CA GLY A 145 -7.15 -7.44 -1.61
C GLY A 145 -7.10 -6.20 -0.75
N ALA A 146 -7.13 -5.05 -1.41
CA ALA A 146 -7.32 -3.76 -0.77
C ALA A 146 -8.13 -2.80 -1.64
N PHE A 147 -8.79 -1.83 -1.02
CA PHE A 147 -9.51 -0.76 -1.71
C PHE A 147 -9.56 0.51 -0.86
N SER A 148 -9.99 1.60 -1.48
CA SER A 148 -10.21 2.89 -0.83
C SER A 148 -11.57 3.41 -1.30
N THR A 149 -12.48 3.72 -0.37
CA THR A 149 -13.82 4.23 -0.73
C THR A 149 -13.76 5.70 -1.10
N ASP A 150 -12.85 6.45 -0.48
CA ASP A 150 -12.71 7.89 -0.59
C ASP A 150 -11.29 8.34 -0.21
N ALA A 151 -11.04 9.65 -0.30
CA ALA A 151 -9.75 10.26 -0.04
C ALA A 151 -9.35 10.33 1.46
N GLY A 152 -10.07 9.67 2.37
CA GLY A 152 -9.72 9.54 3.78
C GLY A 152 -9.78 8.11 4.33
N SER A 153 -10.07 7.13 3.47
CA SER A 153 -10.29 5.74 3.88
C SER A 153 -9.47 4.75 3.07
N PHE A 154 -9.07 3.67 3.72
CA PHE A 154 -8.38 2.54 3.10
C PHE A 154 -8.80 1.25 3.80
N THR A 155 -8.94 0.14 3.08
CA THR A 155 -9.32 -1.15 3.66
C THR A 155 -8.50 -2.28 3.06
N TYR A 156 -7.90 -3.12 3.92
CA TYR A 156 -7.45 -4.45 3.53
C TYR A 156 -8.56 -5.46 3.78
N THR A 157 -8.78 -6.37 2.84
CA THR A 157 -9.79 -7.43 2.98
C THR A 157 -9.12 -8.78 3.16
N PHE A 158 -9.81 -9.69 3.86
CA PHE A 158 -9.41 -11.09 4.03
C PHE A 158 -10.55 -12.00 3.59
N SER A 159 -10.21 -13.24 3.23
CA SER A 159 -11.23 -14.27 3.10
C SER A 159 -11.75 -14.64 4.49
N ASN A 160 -13.07 -14.68 4.64
CA ASN A 160 -13.76 -15.05 5.88
C ASN A 160 -13.42 -16.48 6.37
N LEU A 161 -12.77 -17.30 5.54
CA LEU A 161 -12.36 -18.64 5.92
C LEU A 161 -10.87 -18.74 6.29
N SER A 162 -10.06 -17.71 6.02
CA SER A 162 -8.60 -17.78 6.19
C SER A 162 -8.08 -17.03 7.42
N PHE A 163 -8.94 -16.28 8.12
CA PHE A 163 -8.49 -15.39 9.18
C PHE A 163 -9.38 -15.44 10.43
N GLY A 164 -9.15 -16.45 11.26
CA GLY A 164 -9.86 -16.66 12.52
C GLY A 164 -8.91 -16.85 13.70
N PRO A 165 -9.43 -17.29 14.86
CA PRO A 165 -8.67 -17.51 16.08
C PRO A 165 -7.37 -18.31 15.91
N GLY A 166 -6.30 -17.81 16.53
CA GLY A 166 -4.94 -18.34 16.43
C GLY A 166 -4.20 -17.96 15.14
N SER A 167 -4.86 -17.30 14.20
CA SER A 167 -4.21 -16.81 12.97
C SER A 167 -3.54 -15.46 13.19
N GLN A 168 -2.57 -15.17 12.32
CA GLN A 168 -1.92 -13.87 12.23
C GLN A 168 -1.77 -13.47 10.77
N SER A 169 -2.04 -12.20 10.46
CA SER A 169 -1.82 -11.68 9.12
C SER A 169 -0.30 -11.59 8.85
N TYR A 170 0.07 -11.61 7.58
CA TYR A 170 1.33 -10.97 7.17
C TYR A 170 1.30 -9.49 7.55
N PHE A 171 2.46 -8.84 7.57
CA PHE A 171 2.51 -7.39 7.64
C PHE A 171 1.90 -6.79 6.37
N LEU A 172 0.73 -6.20 6.52
CA LEU A 172 0.07 -5.34 5.54
C LEU A 172 0.95 -4.11 5.35
N LEU A 173 1.15 -3.69 4.11
CA LEU A 173 2.08 -2.62 3.73
C LEU A 173 1.35 -1.58 2.92
N LEU A 174 1.49 -0.33 3.33
CA LEU A 174 1.09 0.84 2.56
C LEU A 174 2.31 1.75 2.38
N HIS A 175 2.76 1.87 1.14
CA HIS A 175 3.85 2.76 0.77
C HIS A 175 3.31 4.18 0.54
N SER A 176 4.06 5.18 1.02
CA SER A 176 3.74 6.59 0.87
C SER A 176 4.97 7.40 0.50
N ALA A 177 4.75 8.54 -0.17
CA ALA A 177 5.78 9.56 -0.37
C ALA A 177 5.89 10.55 0.81
N ALA A 178 5.14 10.32 1.90
CA ALA A 178 5.24 11.11 3.12
C ALA A 178 6.61 10.95 3.79
N THR A 179 7.07 12.00 4.47
CA THR A 179 8.34 12.01 5.24
C THR A 179 8.14 12.27 6.73
N SER A 180 6.90 12.60 7.12
CA SER A 180 6.43 12.88 8.47
C SER A 180 5.12 12.14 8.73
N TYR A 181 4.87 11.82 9.99
CA TYR A 181 3.69 11.08 10.45
C TYR A 181 3.27 11.53 11.85
N ASP A 182 2.03 11.25 12.20
CA ASP A 182 1.48 11.32 13.55
C ASP A 182 0.52 10.16 13.79
N ALA A 183 -0.11 10.09 14.97
CA ALA A 183 -1.10 9.08 15.33
C ALA A 183 -2.55 9.57 15.13
N SER A 184 -2.83 10.29 14.04
CA SER A 184 -4.15 10.88 13.76
C SER A 184 -5.14 9.93 13.07
N ALA A 185 -4.66 8.84 12.49
CA ALA A 185 -5.53 7.85 11.84
C ALA A 185 -6.17 6.90 12.84
N LEU A 186 -7.25 6.26 12.38
CA LEU A 186 -8.01 5.28 13.13
C LEU A 186 -7.97 3.95 12.39
N ALA A 187 -7.66 2.88 13.10
CA ALA A 187 -7.76 1.51 12.62
C ALA A 187 -8.96 0.83 13.27
N THR A 188 -9.86 0.30 12.45
CA THR A 188 -11.07 -0.39 12.89
C THR A 188 -11.00 -1.88 12.54
N LEU A 189 -11.18 -2.72 13.57
CA LEU A 189 -11.29 -4.17 13.50
C LEU A 189 -12.57 -4.59 14.22
N GLY A 190 -13.52 -5.14 13.47
CA GLY A 190 -14.84 -5.46 14.03
C GLY A 190 -15.54 -4.20 14.55
N VAL A 191 -15.74 -4.12 15.87
CA VAL A 191 -16.33 -2.97 16.55
C VAL A 191 -15.31 -2.13 17.33
N THR A 192 -14.06 -2.58 17.41
CA THR A 192 -13.01 -1.81 18.08
C THR A 192 -12.36 -0.86 17.09
N THR A 193 -12.17 0.38 17.52
CA THR A 193 -11.37 1.38 16.81
C THR A 193 -10.24 1.84 17.71
N VAL A 194 -9.01 1.80 17.20
CA VAL A 194 -7.79 2.24 17.89
C VAL A 194 -7.05 3.28 17.07
N ALA A 195 -6.29 4.14 17.75
CA ALA A 195 -5.42 5.08 17.05
C ALA A 195 -4.30 4.34 16.31
N THR A 196 -3.94 4.85 15.13
CA THR A 196 -2.83 4.37 14.31
C THR A 196 -2.12 5.54 13.64
N PHE A 197 -0.98 5.25 13.02
CA PHE A 197 -0.19 6.24 12.31
C PHE A 197 -0.79 6.63 10.97
N ALA A 198 -0.63 7.90 10.59
CA ALA A 198 -0.90 8.43 9.26
C ALA A 198 0.12 9.50 8.85
N PRO A 199 0.26 9.77 7.54
CA PRO A 199 0.98 10.93 7.03
C PRO A 199 0.44 12.25 7.56
N THR A 200 1.32 13.17 7.97
CA THR A 200 0.93 14.52 8.45
C THR A 200 0.95 15.60 7.37
N ALA A 201 1.66 15.36 6.27
CA ALA A 201 1.81 16.33 5.19
C ALA A 201 1.07 15.86 3.94
N PRO A 202 0.42 16.78 3.18
CA PRO A 202 -0.05 16.46 1.85
C PRO A 202 1.10 15.88 1.05
N ILE A 203 0.87 14.69 0.47
CA ILE A 203 1.83 14.07 -0.43
C ILE A 203 1.96 15.02 -1.63
N PRO A 204 3.15 15.60 -1.91
CA PRO A 204 3.31 16.50 -3.03
C PRO A 204 2.85 15.78 -4.29
N GLU A 205 1.93 16.39 -5.05
CA GLU A 205 1.47 15.79 -6.30
C GLU A 205 2.69 15.45 -7.16
N PRO A 206 2.72 14.27 -7.79
CA PRO A 206 3.91 13.82 -8.51
C PRO A 206 4.32 14.88 -9.53
N GLN A 207 5.60 14.88 -9.89
CA GLN A 207 6.20 15.74 -10.92
C GLN A 207 5.49 15.71 -12.29
N THR A 208 4.38 14.98 -12.44
CA THR A 208 3.40 15.04 -13.52
C THR A 208 3.12 16.46 -13.99
N TRP A 209 2.94 17.45 -13.11
CA TRP A 209 2.76 18.85 -13.55
C TRP A 209 4.02 19.42 -14.17
N ALA A 210 5.19 19.12 -13.60
CA ALA A 210 6.48 19.53 -14.17
C ALA A 210 6.75 18.84 -15.52
N LEU A 211 6.39 17.56 -15.67
CA LEU A 211 6.51 16.82 -16.93
C LEU A 211 5.48 17.27 -17.97
N MET A 212 4.25 17.55 -17.55
CA MET A 212 3.22 18.09 -18.43
C MET A 212 3.60 19.48 -18.92
N THR A 213 4.07 20.37 -18.03
CA THR A 213 4.53 21.71 -18.43
C THR A 213 5.78 21.63 -19.30
N ALA A 214 6.76 20.78 -18.97
CA ALA A 214 7.93 20.54 -19.83
C ALA A 214 7.52 20.01 -21.22
N GLY A 215 6.57 19.07 -21.27
CA GLY A 215 6.03 18.51 -22.51
C GLY A 215 5.32 19.57 -23.36
N LEU A 216 4.47 20.41 -22.74
CA LEU A 216 3.78 21.51 -23.43
C LEU A 216 4.75 22.58 -23.94
N VAL A 217 5.79 22.91 -23.16
CA VAL A 217 6.86 23.84 -23.58
C VAL A 217 7.62 23.26 -24.77
N ALA A 218 8.00 21.98 -24.72
CA ALA A 218 8.68 21.31 -25.83
C ALA A 218 7.82 21.32 -27.11
N LEU A 219 6.53 21.00 -27.01
CA LEU A 219 5.58 21.05 -28.13
C LEU A 219 5.44 22.46 -28.70
N GLY A 220 5.38 23.49 -27.84
CA GLY A 220 5.34 24.89 -28.26
C GLY A 220 6.58 25.31 -29.07
N VAL A 221 7.77 24.90 -28.63
CA VAL A 221 9.05 25.19 -29.32
C VAL A 221 9.11 24.50 -30.69
N VAL A 222 8.66 23.24 -30.78
CA VAL A 222 8.61 22.51 -32.06
C VAL A 222 7.65 23.18 -33.05
N ARG A 223 6.45 23.56 -32.59
CA ARG A 223 5.45 24.23 -33.45
C ARG A 223 5.90 25.60 -33.95
N ARG A 224 6.65 26.36 -33.14
CA ARG A 224 7.20 27.66 -33.56
C ARG A 224 8.22 27.53 -34.69
N ARG A 225 9.04 26.47 -34.68
CA ARG A 225 10.10 26.24 -35.68
C ARG A 225 9.55 25.83 -37.05
N THR A 226 8.43 25.13 -37.10
CA THR A 226 7.79 24.72 -38.36
C THR A 226 7.06 25.88 -39.03
N ALA A 227 6.45 26.80 -38.27
CA ALA A 227 5.76 27.97 -38.81
C ALA A 227 6.70 28.98 -39.49
N THR A 228 7.98 29.05 -39.10
CA THR A 228 8.96 29.99 -39.67
C THR A 228 9.66 29.48 -40.94
N ARG A 229 9.30 28.29 -41.45
CA ARG A 229 9.94 27.66 -42.62
C ARG A 229 9.01 27.50 -43.85
N GLY A 230 7.79 28.05 -43.79
CA GLY A 230 6.88 28.18 -44.93
C GLY A 230 6.72 29.64 -45.31
#